data_AF-A4XBV9-F1
#
_entry.id   AF-A4XBV9-F1
#
_cell.length_a   1.000
_cell.length_b   1.000
_cell.length_c   1.000
_cell.angle_alpha   90.00
_cell.angle_beta   90.00
_cell.angle_gamma   90.00
#
_symmetry.space_group_name_H-M   'P 1'
#
loop_
_entity.id
_entity.type
_entity.pdbx_description
1 polymer ?
#
loop_
_entity_poly.entity_id
_entity_poly.type
_entity_poly.pdbx_seq_one_letter_code
_entity_poly.pdbx_strand_id
1 'polypeptide(L)'
;MPSLPQPQRLLLAELAGTANRYSIGEGRGLPQEVAVAAVRAITDDPVLLGIQAGVAMADPYGVSQPTVELLQAAGADMTIAQQHATEVRERLERIGIASESDGDDADGRRGQRGDGQPDGQCG
;
A
#
# COMPACT_ATOMS: atom_id res chain seq x y z
N MET A 1 -22.38 2.08 0.74
CA MET A 1 -22.30 1.24 -0.48
C MET A 1 -22.83 -0.15 -0.17
N PRO A 2 -23.66 -0.75 -1.04
CA PRO A 2 -23.92 -2.19 -0.95
C PRO A 2 -22.61 -2.96 -1.14
N SER A 3 -22.44 -4.04 -0.37
CA SER A 3 -21.31 -4.95 -0.53
C SER A 3 -21.37 -5.62 -1.90
N LEU A 4 -20.22 -5.76 -2.55
CA LEU A 4 -20.14 -6.52 -3.81
C LEU A 4 -20.68 -7.95 -3.59
N PRO A 5 -21.44 -8.49 -4.55
CA PRO A 5 -21.80 -9.91 -4.59
C PRO A 5 -20.61 -10.82 -4.25
N GLN A 6 -20.87 -11.90 -3.52
CA GLN A 6 -19.83 -12.84 -3.09
C GLN A 6 -18.92 -13.36 -4.24
N PRO A 7 -19.45 -13.68 -5.44
CA PRO A 7 -18.59 -14.08 -6.57
C PRO A 7 -17.57 -13.02 -6.98
N GLN A 8 -17.99 -11.75 -7.00
CA GLN A 8 -17.10 -10.63 -7.37
C GLN A 8 -16.03 -10.39 -6.30
N ARG A 9 -16.35 -10.60 -5.01
CA ARG A 9 -15.35 -10.52 -3.93
C ARG A 9 -14.29 -11.61 -4.03
N LEU A 10 -14.68 -12.83 -4.39
CA LEU A 10 -13.72 -13.92 -4.63
C LEU A 10 -12.82 -13.61 -5.83
N LEU A 11 -13.41 -13.12 -6.92
CA LEU A 11 -12.66 -12.72 -8.11
C LEU A 11 -11.65 -11.61 -7.81
N LEU A 12 -12.03 -10.58 -7.05
CA LEU A 12 -11.10 -9.52 -6.62
C LEU A 12 -9.98 -10.06 -5.71
N ALA A 13 -10.27 -11.02 -4.83
CA ALA A 13 -9.25 -11.63 -3.99
C ALA A 13 -8.23 -12.44 -4.82
N GLU A 14 -8.70 -13.21 -5.82
CA GLU A 14 -7.85 -13.95 -6.75
C GLU A 14 -7.02 -13.01 -7.63
N LEU A 15 -7.63 -11.94 -8.13
CA LEU A 15 -6.96 -10.88 -8.88
C LEU A 15 -5.87 -10.20 -8.05
N ALA A 16 -6.17 -9.85 -6.79
CA ALA A 16 -5.20 -9.25 -5.87
C ALA A 16 -3.99 -10.17 -5.64
N GLY A 17 -4.23 -11.46 -5.37
CA GLY A 17 -3.15 -12.44 -5.18
C GLY A 17 -2.30 -12.64 -6.43
N THR A 18 -2.94 -12.71 -7.60
CA THR A 18 -2.26 -12.88 -8.88
C THR A 18 -1.42 -11.66 -9.23
N ALA A 19 -2.00 -10.46 -9.17
CA ALA A 19 -1.29 -9.23 -9.46
C ALA A 19 -0.08 -9.06 -8.52
N ASN A 20 -0.24 -9.33 -7.22
CA ASN A 20 0.84 -9.27 -6.24
C ASN A 20 1.98 -10.27 -6.53
N ARG A 21 1.63 -11.51 -6.93
CA ARG A 21 2.61 -12.55 -7.27
C ARG A 21 3.52 -12.11 -8.42
N TYR A 22 2.94 -11.51 -9.47
CA TYR A 22 3.69 -11.13 -10.67
C TYR A 22 4.32 -9.74 -10.60
N SER A 23 3.85 -8.86 -9.71
CA SER A 23 4.42 -7.52 -9.54
C SER A 23 5.58 -7.48 -8.53
N ILE A 24 5.40 -8.10 -7.36
CA ILE A 24 6.37 -8.03 -6.25
C ILE A 24 6.77 -9.40 -5.68
N GLY A 25 6.01 -10.47 -5.98
CA GLY A 25 6.22 -11.83 -5.45
C GLY A 25 7.07 -12.75 -6.35
N GLU A 26 6.78 -14.05 -6.29
CA GLU A 26 7.57 -15.10 -6.95
C GLU A 26 7.62 -15.00 -8.48
N GLY A 27 6.61 -14.39 -9.10
CA GLY A 27 6.56 -14.16 -10.54
C GLY A 27 7.32 -12.91 -10.98
N ARG A 28 7.90 -12.16 -10.04
CA ARG A 28 8.67 -10.96 -10.34
C ARG A 28 9.91 -11.31 -11.16
N GLY A 29 10.14 -10.56 -12.24
CA GLY A 29 11.25 -10.77 -13.17
C GLY A 29 10.90 -11.60 -14.40
N LEU A 30 9.70 -12.18 -14.45
CA LEU A 30 9.13 -12.70 -15.70
C LEU A 30 8.82 -11.55 -16.68
N PRO A 31 8.73 -11.84 -17.99
CA PRO A 31 8.35 -10.84 -18.98
C PRO A 31 6.98 -10.20 -18.68
N GLN A 32 6.85 -8.92 -18.99
CA GLN A 32 5.64 -8.15 -18.69
C GLN A 32 4.39 -8.76 -19.35
N GLU A 33 4.54 -9.32 -20.55
CA GLU A 33 3.46 -9.96 -21.30
C GLU A 33 2.92 -11.21 -20.58
N VAL A 34 3.79 -11.95 -19.88
CA VAL A 34 3.40 -13.12 -19.07
C VAL A 34 2.59 -12.67 -17.86
N ALA A 35 3.03 -11.61 -17.18
CA ALA A 35 2.32 -11.04 -16.05
C ALA A 35 0.94 -10.49 -16.45
N VAL A 36 0.88 -9.76 -17.56
CA VAL A 36 -0.38 -9.23 -18.12
C VAL A 36 -1.33 -10.36 -18.53
N ALA A 37 -0.82 -11.41 -19.17
CA ALA A 37 -1.62 -12.57 -19.54
C ALA A 37 -2.18 -13.30 -18.30
N ALA A 38 -1.39 -13.44 -17.24
CA ALA A 38 -1.83 -14.07 -15.99
C ALA A 38 -2.95 -13.26 -15.31
N VAL A 39 -2.85 -11.93 -15.30
CA VAL A 39 -3.90 -11.04 -14.78
C VAL A 39 -5.18 -11.16 -15.64
N ARG A 40 -5.04 -11.10 -16.97
CA ARG A 40 -6.18 -11.20 -17.89
C ARG A 40 -6.86 -12.56 -17.89
N ALA A 41 -6.16 -13.62 -17.48
CA ALA A 41 -6.76 -14.94 -17.29
C ALA A 41 -7.75 -14.97 -16.11
N ILE A 42 -7.62 -14.05 -15.14
CA ILE A 42 -8.58 -13.86 -14.06
C ILE A 42 -9.74 -12.99 -14.54
N THR A 43 -9.42 -11.82 -15.08
CA THR A 43 -10.41 -10.91 -15.65
C THR A 43 -9.77 -9.90 -16.60
N ASP A 44 -10.53 -9.58 -17.63
CA ASP A 44 -10.31 -8.57 -18.64
C ASP A 44 -11.34 -7.41 -18.54
N ASP A 45 -12.16 -7.39 -17.48
CA ASP A 45 -13.05 -6.28 -17.17
C ASP A 45 -12.24 -5.07 -16.66
N PRO A 46 -12.19 -3.95 -17.42
CA PRO A 46 -11.41 -2.77 -17.05
C PRO A 46 -11.87 -2.15 -15.72
N VAL A 47 -13.14 -2.33 -15.32
CA VAL A 47 -13.67 -1.80 -14.06
C VAL A 47 -13.12 -2.57 -12.86
N LEU A 48 -13.12 -3.90 -12.91
CA LEU A 48 -12.57 -4.72 -11.83
C LEU A 48 -11.06 -4.56 -11.68
N LEU A 49 -10.35 -4.45 -12.80
CA LEU A 49 -8.93 -4.11 -12.84
C LEU A 49 -8.69 -2.71 -12.24
N GLY A 50 -9.54 -1.74 -12.57
CA GLY A 50 -9.51 -0.38 -12.02
C GLY A 50 -9.72 -0.36 -10.50
N ILE A 51 -10.70 -1.10 -9.99
CA ILE A 51 -10.95 -1.24 -8.54
C ILE A 51 -9.69 -1.76 -7.83
N GLN A 52 -9.08 -2.84 -8.33
CA GLN A 52 -7.89 -3.41 -7.70
C GLN A 52 -6.67 -2.46 -7.81
N ALA A 53 -6.53 -1.75 -8.92
CA ALA A 53 -5.49 -0.73 -9.08
C ALA A 53 -5.69 0.40 -8.08
N GLY A 54 -6.94 0.82 -7.82
CA GLY A 54 -7.27 1.82 -6.82
C GLY A 54 -6.89 1.39 -5.40
N VAL A 55 -7.11 0.12 -5.04
CA VAL A 55 -6.64 -0.43 -3.76
C VAL A 55 -5.12 -0.35 -3.65
N ALA A 56 -4.39 -0.75 -4.70
CA ALA A 56 -2.93 -0.67 -4.73
C ALA A 56 -2.41 0.78 -4.67
N MET A 57 -3.08 1.73 -5.34
CA MET A 57 -2.73 3.15 -5.26
C MET A 57 -2.98 3.76 -3.87
N ALA A 58 -3.89 3.19 -3.09
CA ALA A 58 -4.18 3.65 -1.74
C ALA A 58 -3.14 3.19 -0.69
N ASP A 59 -2.18 2.34 -1.08
CA ASP A 59 -1.07 1.91 -0.23
C ASP A 59 -0.24 3.12 0.24
N PRO A 60 -0.22 3.44 1.55
CA PRO A 60 0.47 4.62 2.07
C PRO A 60 2.00 4.51 1.95
N TYR A 61 2.55 3.30 1.78
CA TYR A 61 3.99 3.07 1.71
C TYR A 61 4.52 3.00 0.28
N GLY A 62 3.63 3.05 -0.73
CA GLY A 62 4.02 2.98 -2.15
C GLY A 62 4.64 1.65 -2.59
N VAL A 63 4.61 0.61 -1.74
CA VAL A 63 5.15 -0.73 -2.04
C VAL A 63 4.40 -1.35 -3.22
N SER A 64 3.12 -1.01 -3.35
CA SER A 64 2.20 -1.55 -4.35
C SER A 64 2.30 -0.87 -5.73
N GLN A 65 3.23 0.06 -5.93
CA GLN A 65 3.40 0.76 -7.22
C GLN A 65 3.58 -0.20 -8.42
N PRO A 66 4.39 -1.29 -8.34
CA PRO A 66 4.50 -2.26 -9.44
C PRO A 66 3.18 -2.99 -9.75
N THR A 67 2.31 -3.14 -8.74
CA THR A 67 0.98 -3.73 -8.93
C THR A 67 0.07 -2.78 -9.72
N VAL A 68 0.15 -1.47 -9.49
CA VAL A 68 -0.59 -0.46 -10.25
C VAL A 68 -0.17 -0.50 -11.73
N GLU A 69 1.14 -0.50 -11.99
CA GLU A 69 1.69 -0.54 -13.36
C GLU A 69 1.28 -1.81 -14.11
N LEU A 70 1.31 -2.97 -13.44
CA LEU A 70 0.86 -4.22 -14.01
C LEU A 70 -0.63 -4.19 -14.38
N LEU A 71 -1.50 -3.72 -13.47
CA LEU A 71 -2.94 -3.64 -13.72
C LEU A 71 -3.28 -2.63 -14.81
N GLN A 72 -2.56 -1.50 -14.87
CA GLN A 72 -2.67 -0.54 -15.97
C GLN A 72 -2.29 -1.18 -17.31
N ALA A 73 -1.18 -1.91 -17.38
CA ALA A 73 -0.77 -2.64 -18.58
C ALA A 73 -1.79 -3.72 -18.99
N ALA A 74 -2.48 -4.32 -18.02
CA ALA A 74 -3.57 -5.26 -18.27
C ALA A 74 -4.85 -4.61 -18.80
N GLY A 75 -4.98 -3.27 -18.72
CA GLY A 75 -6.14 -2.53 -19.24
C GLY A 75 -7.08 -1.99 -18.16
N ALA A 76 -6.59 -1.78 -16.94
CA ALA A 76 -7.37 -1.14 -15.88
C ALA A 76 -7.90 0.24 -16.30
N ASP A 77 -9.16 0.52 -15.98
CA ASP A 77 -9.70 1.87 -16.04
C ASP A 77 -9.08 2.71 -14.90
N MET A 78 -8.15 3.58 -15.28
CA MET A 78 -7.43 4.41 -14.32
C MET A 78 -8.27 5.55 -13.74
N THR A 79 -9.40 5.91 -14.37
CA THR A 79 -10.37 6.84 -13.78
C THR A 79 -11.09 6.18 -12.62
N ILE A 80 -11.54 4.93 -12.78
CA ILE A 80 -12.10 4.13 -11.68
C ILE A 80 -11.05 3.90 -10.58
N ALA A 81 -9.80 3.59 -10.95
CA ALA A 81 -8.72 3.40 -10.00
C ALA A 81 -8.50 4.63 -9.11
N GLN A 82 -8.45 5.83 -9.70
CA GLN A 82 -8.27 7.07 -8.95
C GLN A 82 -9.44 7.34 -7.99
N GLN A 83 -10.68 7.16 -8.45
CA GLN A 83 -11.86 7.34 -7.61
C GLN A 83 -11.83 6.36 -6.42
N HIS A 84 -11.54 5.10 -6.69
CA HIS A 84 -11.52 4.09 -5.65
C HIS A 84 -10.33 4.25 -4.69
N ALA A 85 -9.16 4.70 -5.17
CA ALA A 85 -8.02 5.01 -4.33
C ALA A 85 -8.35 6.10 -3.30
N THR A 86 -9.05 7.16 -3.72
CA THR A 86 -9.52 8.22 -2.81
C THR A 86 -10.45 7.64 -1.75
N GLU A 87 -11.47 6.86 -2.14
CA GLU A 87 -12.41 6.23 -1.20
C GLU A 87 -11.71 5.31 -0.18
N VAL A 88 -10.69 4.57 -0.62
CA VAL A 88 -9.92 3.67 0.25
C VAL A 88 -9.03 4.47 1.19
N ARG A 89 -8.33 5.51 0.72
CA ARG A 89 -7.51 6.38 1.58
C ARG A 89 -8.35 7.06 2.66
N GLU A 90 -9.47 7.68 2.30
CA GLU A 90 -10.40 8.29 3.27
C GLU A 90 -10.91 7.29 4.30
N ARG A 91 -11.07 6.02 3.90
CA ARG A 91 -11.47 4.94 4.82
C ARG A 91 -10.33 4.55 5.74
N LEU A 92 -9.11 4.38 5.23
CA LEU A 92 -7.91 4.07 6.02
C LEU A 92 -7.65 5.17 7.06
N GLU A 93 -7.78 6.44 6.66
CA GLU A 93 -7.68 7.60 7.55
C GLU A 93 -8.71 7.53 8.68
N ARG A 94 -9.97 7.21 8.36
CA ARG A 94 -11.03 7.09 9.37
C ARG A 94 -10.77 5.98 10.40
N ILE A 95 -10.02 4.93 10.03
CA ILE A 95 -9.69 3.83 10.94
C ILE A 95 -8.28 3.94 11.54
N GLY A 96 -7.62 5.09 11.39
CA GLY A 96 -6.32 5.36 12.02
C GLY A 96 -5.13 4.70 11.33
N ILE A 97 -5.26 4.31 10.05
CA ILE A 97 -4.17 3.77 9.21
C ILE A 97 -3.70 4.87 8.23
N ALA A 98 -3.91 6.14 8.59
CA ALA A 98 -3.23 7.25 7.92
C ALA A 98 -1.77 7.26 8.33
N SER A 99 -0.87 7.62 7.41
CA SER A 99 0.53 7.87 7.72
C SER A 99 0.65 8.84 8.90
N GLU A 100 0.89 8.31 10.10
CA GLU A 100 1.58 9.05 11.15
C GLU A 100 2.96 9.34 10.57
N SER A 101 3.14 10.54 10.00
CA SER A 101 4.46 11.15 10.04
C SER A 101 4.73 11.42 11.50
N ASP A 102 5.26 10.40 12.19
CA ASP A 102 5.82 10.53 13.53
C ASP A 102 6.92 11.58 13.46
N GLY A 103 6.56 12.82 13.77
CA GLY A 103 7.48 13.83 14.25
C GLY A 103 7.93 13.45 15.65
N ASP A 104 8.75 12.40 15.73
CA ASP A 104 9.44 11.99 16.94
C ASP A 104 10.73 12.81 17.06
N ASP A 105 10.59 14.04 17.55
CA ASP A 105 11.69 14.79 18.18
C ASP A 105 11.32 15.00 19.66
N ALA A 106 11.25 13.89 20.38
CA ALA A 106 11.33 13.88 21.83
C ALA A 106 12.79 13.69 22.26
N ASP A 107 13.52 14.78 22.54
CA ASP A 107 14.32 14.85 23.78
C ASP A 107 14.78 16.28 24.08
N GLY A 108 14.72 16.68 25.34
CA GLY A 108 15.16 18.01 25.78
C GLY A 108 14.73 18.43 27.18
N ARG A 109 14.14 17.53 27.98
CA ARG A 109 13.93 17.76 29.43
C ARG A 109 14.83 16.87 30.28
N ARG A 110 16.03 17.37 30.55
CA ARG A 110 16.87 17.09 31.74
C ARG A 110 17.84 18.26 31.85
N GLY A 111 18.01 18.99 32.94
CA GLY A 111 17.45 18.99 34.28
C GLY A 111 18.03 20.23 34.98
N GLN A 112 17.31 20.79 35.94
CA GLN A 112 17.80 21.91 36.75
C GLN A 112 18.83 21.43 37.79
N ARG A 113 19.89 22.24 37.96
CA ARG A 113 20.69 22.55 39.18
C ARG A 113 21.45 21.43 39.90
N GLY A 114 22.70 21.75 40.26
CA GLY A 114 23.43 21.11 41.34
C GLY A 114 24.93 21.37 41.31
N ASP A 115 25.36 22.56 41.74
CA ASP A 115 26.75 22.86 42.11
C ASP A 115 27.20 21.92 43.25
N GLY A 116 28.42 21.39 43.18
CA GLY A 116 29.02 20.65 44.30
C GLY A 116 30.25 19.82 43.95
N GLN A 117 31.44 20.40 44.10
CA GLN A 117 32.71 19.67 44.32
C GLN A 117 32.60 18.84 45.62
N PRO A 118 33.23 17.65 45.73
CA PRO A 118 34.59 17.60 46.31
C PRO A 118 35.52 16.50 45.76
N ASP A 119 36.81 16.84 45.74
CA ASP A 119 38.05 16.11 46.06
C ASP A 119 38.06 14.56 46.14
N GLY A 120 39.09 13.96 45.51
CA GLY A 120 39.46 12.57 45.77
C GLY A 120 40.59 12.04 44.87
N GLN A 121 41.81 12.02 45.40
CA GLN A 121 43.04 11.47 44.82
C GLN A 121 42.95 9.98 44.44
N CYS A 122 43.64 9.60 43.36
CA CYS A 122 44.52 8.43 43.29
C CYS A 122 45.28 8.44 41.94
N GLY A 123 46.60 8.59 42.00
CA GLY A 123 47.53 8.62 40.86
C GLY A 123 48.77 9.42 41.19
#